data_AF-A4CEI4-F1
#
_entry.id   AF-A4CEI4-F1
#
_cell.length_a   1.000
_cell.length_b   1.000
_cell.length_c   1.000
_cell.angle_alpha   90.00
_cell.angle_beta   90.00
_cell.angle_gamma   90.00
#
_symmetry.space_group_name_H-M   'P 1'
#
loop_
_entity.id
_entity.type
_entity.pdbx_description
1 polymer ?
#
loop_
_entity_poly.entity_id
_entity_poly.type
_entity_poly.pdbx_seq_one_letter_code
_entity_poly.pdbx_strand_id
1 'polypeptide(L)'
;MSQAEQKLSEITQDKSCDASYQCRVLAIGEKACGGASEYLIFSSKNTSTEHAEHLASEITSFEQIYNKQNQALATCQHLLPPQTLCINSSCQEYKLIKP
;
A
#
# COMPACT_ATOMS: atom_id res chain seq x y z
N MET A 1 -7.13 -14.19 -2.62
CA MET A 1 -7.21 -12.80 -2.16
C MET A 1 -8.12 -12.76 -0.95
N SER A 2 -7.72 -12.10 0.12
CA SER A 2 -8.55 -11.90 1.32
C SER A 2 -9.69 -10.92 1.05
N GLN A 3 -10.73 -10.92 1.90
CA GLN A 3 -11.82 -9.94 1.79
C GLN A 3 -11.32 -8.50 2.01
N ALA A 4 -10.31 -8.32 2.87
CA ALA A 4 -9.70 -7.01 3.13
C ALA A 4 -8.93 -6.49 1.91
N GLU A 5 -8.18 -7.35 1.20
CA GLU A 5 -7.52 -7.00 -0.08
C GLU A 5 -8.50 -6.50 -1.13
N GLN A 6 -9.63 -7.22 -1.31
CA GLN A 6 -10.65 -6.85 -2.28
C GLN A 6 -11.25 -5.48 -1.96
N LYS A 7 -11.69 -5.27 -0.71
CA LYS A 7 -12.24 -3.99 -0.25
C LYS A 7 -11.23 -2.86 -0.38
N LEU A 8 -9.97 -3.10 -0.01
CA LEU A 8 -8.92 -2.08 -0.11
C LEU A 8 -8.70 -1.69 -1.57
N SER A 9 -8.63 -2.66 -2.48
CA SER A 9 -8.53 -2.41 -3.92
C SER A 9 -9.72 -1.62 -4.47
N GLU A 10 -10.93 -1.91 -4.02
CA GLU A 10 -12.15 -1.20 -4.44
C GLU A 10 -12.13 0.27 -4.00
N ILE A 11 -11.88 0.53 -2.71
CA ILE A 11 -11.93 1.91 -2.18
C ILE A 11 -10.74 2.76 -2.63
N THR A 12 -9.67 2.16 -3.14
CA THR A 12 -8.46 2.86 -3.61
C THR A 12 -8.31 2.87 -5.13
N GLN A 13 -9.30 2.34 -5.86
CA GLN A 13 -9.27 2.29 -7.33
C GLN A 13 -9.25 3.69 -7.95
N ASP A 14 -10.01 4.63 -7.38
CA ASP A 14 -9.99 6.03 -7.80
C ASP A 14 -8.73 6.73 -7.29
N LYS A 15 -7.82 7.02 -8.21
CA LYS A 15 -6.59 7.75 -7.94
C LYS A 15 -6.69 9.24 -8.27
N SER A 16 -7.89 9.77 -8.54
CA SER A 16 -8.07 11.16 -8.92
C SER A 16 -7.61 12.12 -7.82
N CYS A 17 -6.96 13.21 -8.19
CA CYS A 17 -6.42 14.19 -7.26
C CYS A 17 -6.46 15.61 -7.85
N ASP A 18 -6.53 16.59 -6.95
CA ASP A 18 -6.42 18.02 -7.24
C ASP A 18 -5.03 18.57 -6.86
N ALA A 19 -4.38 17.95 -5.87
CA ALA A 19 -3.06 18.33 -5.38
C ALA A 19 -2.29 17.13 -4.80
N SER A 20 -0.95 17.21 -4.82
CA SER A 20 -0.08 16.10 -4.41
C SER A 20 -0.21 15.67 -2.94
N TYR A 21 -0.70 16.52 -2.04
CA TYR A 21 -0.91 16.14 -0.64
C TYR A 21 -2.01 15.08 -0.46
N GLN A 22 -2.90 14.93 -1.45
CA GLN A 22 -3.93 13.88 -1.48
C GLN A 22 -3.35 12.52 -1.89
N CYS A 23 -2.16 12.47 -2.48
CA CYS A 23 -1.54 11.22 -2.89
C CYS A 23 -0.81 10.58 -1.72
N ARG A 24 -1.36 9.46 -1.25
CA ARG A 24 -0.87 8.74 -0.08
C ARG A 24 -0.24 7.42 -0.49
N VAL A 25 0.69 6.96 0.34
CA VAL A 25 1.39 5.69 0.20
C VAL A 25 1.08 4.88 1.44
N LEU A 26 0.53 3.69 1.25
CA LEU A 26 0.13 2.80 2.33
C LEU A 26 0.97 1.52 2.25
N ALA A 27 1.65 1.19 3.34
CA ALA A 27 2.28 -0.11 3.50
C ALA A 27 1.19 -1.18 3.67
N ILE A 28 1.28 -2.28 2.92
CA ILE A 28 0.36 -3.40 3.03
C ILE A 28 1.12 -4.71 3.23
N GLY A 29 0.53 -5.60 4.03
CA GLY A 29 1.02 -6.96 4.26
C GLY A 29 2.34 -7.06 5.03
N GLU A 30 2.85 -8.27 5.13
CA GLU A 30 4.09 -8.61 5.79
C GLU A 30 4.85 -9.71 5.02
N LYS A 31 6.10 -9.45 4.64
CA LYS A 31 7.01 -10.50 4.19
C LYS A 31 7.39 -11.39 5.36
N ALA A 32 7.67 -12.66 5.11
CA ALA A 32 8.14 -13.58 6.16
C ALA A 32 9.45 -13.13 6.85
N CYS A 33 10.27 -12.33 6.17
CA CYS A 33 11.47 -11.70 6.74
C CYS A 33 11.20 -10.40 7.53
N GLY A 34 9.93 -10.01 7.67
CA GLY A 34 9.48 -8.72 8.20
C GLY A 34 9.40 -7.61 7.15
N GLY A 35 8.67 -6.55 7.51
CA GLY A 35 8.40 -5.39 6.66
C GLY A 35 7.25 -5.63 5.68
N ALA A 36 6.78 -4.55 5.05
CA ALA A 36 5.66 -4.58 4.12
C ALA A 36 5.94 -5.50 2.91
N SER A 37 4.93 -6.24 2.47
CA SER A 37 5.00 -7.02 1.23
C SER A 37 4.87 -6.10 0.00
N GLU A 38 4.10 -5.02 0.12
CA GLU A 38 3.88 -4.04 -0.96
C GLU A 38 3.61 -2.61 -0.40
N TYR A 39 3.75 -1.60 -1.26
CA TYR A 39 3.24 -0.24 -1.02
C TYR A 39 2.15 0.12 -2.03
N LEU A 40 0.97 0.46 -1.53
CA LEU A 40 -0.17 0.90 -2.31
C LEU A 40 -0.20 2.42 -2.43
N ILE A 41 -0.34 2.93 -3.66
CA ILE A 41 -0.56 4.35 -3.94
C ILE A 41 -2.06 4.58 -4.12
N PHE A 42 -2.63 5.48 -3.32
CA PHE A 42 -4.05 5.85 -3.39
C PHE A 42 -4.25 7.37 -3.22
N SER A 43 -5.46 7.84 -3.56
CA SER A 43 -5.86 9.24 -3.35
C SER A 43 -6.77 9.37 -2.14
N SER A 44 -6.46 10.29 -1.23
CA SER A 44 -7.34 10.65 -0.11
C SER A 44 -8.46 11.61 -0.51
N LYS A 45 -8.64 11.89 -1.82
CA LYS A 45 -9.71 12.78 -2.32
C LYS A 45 -11.09 12.18 -2.08
N ASN A 46 -11.26 10.91 -2.46
CA ASN A 46 -12.53 10.18 -2.37
C ASN A 46 -12.45 8.94 -1.47
N THR A 47 -11.29 8.71 -0.83
CA THR A 47 -11.03 7.56 0.03
C THR A 47 -10.65 8.03 1.43
N SER A 48 -11.34 7.52 2.46
CA SER A 48 -10.93 7.74 3.85
C SER A 48 -9.58 7.06 4.09
N THR A 49 -8.63 7.84 4.58
CA THR A 49 -7.29 7.34 4.91
C THR A 49 -7.36 6.33 6.06
N GLU A 50 -8.18 6.62 7.06
CA GLU A 50 -8.37 5.77 8.25
C GLU A 50 -8.97 4.41 7.86
N HIS A 51 -9.94 4.40 6.94
CA HIS A 51 -10.54 3.15 6.46
C HIS A 51 -9.54 2.32 5.64
N ALA A 52 -8.74 2.97 4.78
CA ALA A 52 -7.68 2.29 4.03
C ALA A 52 -6.62 1.69 4.98
N GLU A 53 -6.18 2.45 5.99
CA GLU A 53 -5.23 2.00 7.01
C GLU A 53 -5.77 0.81 7.82
N HIS A 54 -7.06 0.82 8.16
CA HIS A 54 -7.71 -0.30 8.84
C HIS A 54 -7.64 -1.59 8.02
N LEU A 55 -8.02 -1.52 6.73
CA LEU A 55 -7.97 -2.68 5.84
C LEU A 55 -6.53 -3.16 5.62
N ALA A 56 -5.55 -2.26 5.49
CA ALA A 56 -4.14 -2.63 5.39
C ALA A 56 -3.62 -3.34 6.66
N SER A 57 -4.09 -2.93 7.84
CA SER A 57 -3.78 -3.58 9.11
C SER A 57 -4.34 -5.00 9.19
N GLU A 58 -5.57 -5.21 8.70
CA GLU A 58 -6.18 -6.55 8.61
C GLU A 58 -5.36 -7.48 7.70
N ILE A 59 -4.93 -7.00 6.52
CA ILE A 59 -4.09 -7.76 5.58
C ILE A 59 -2.76 -8.12 6.23
N THR A 60 -2.09 -7.14 6.84
CA THR A 60 -0.81 -7.33 7.53
C THR A 60 -0.93 -8.36 8.66
N SER A 61 -1.99 -8.29 9.45
CA SER A 61 -2.23 -9.22 10.56
C SER A 61 -2.47 -10.65 10.06
N PHE A 62 -3.19 -10.81 8.95
CA PHE A 62 -3.40 -12.10 8.31
C PHE A 62 -2.09 -12.71 7.82
N GLU A 63 -1.28 -11.94 7.10
CA GLU A 63 0.02 -12.40 6.59
C GLU A 63 0.99 -12.76 7.73
N GLN A 64 1.01 -11.99 8.81
CA GLN A 64 1.78 -12.30 10.03
C GLN A 64 1.43 -13.67 10.62
N ILE A 65 0.14 -13.97 10.75
CA ILE A 65 -0.33 -15.25 11.28
C ILE A 65 0.07 -16.38 10.31
N TYR A 66 -0.15 -16.18 9.01
CA TYR A 66 0.20 -17.14 7.98
C TYR A 66 1.70 -17.45 7.95
N ASN A 67 2.55 -16.42 7.97
CA ASN A 67 4.01 -16.54 7.96
C ASN A 67 4.51 -17.36 9.16
N LYS A 68 3.98 -17.08 10.35
CA LYS A 68 4.31 -17.81 11.60
C LYS A 68 3.87 -19.26 11.56
N GLN A 69 2.63 -19.53 11.12
CA GLN A 69 2.08 -20.89 11.09
C GLN A 69 2.78 -21.79 10.08
N ASN A 70 3.18 -21.24 8.94
CA ASN A 70 3.75 -22.01 7.83
C ASN A 70 5.28 -22.01 7.81
N GLN A 71 5.95 -21.40 8.79
CA GLN A 71 7.42 -21.22 8.80
C GLN A 71 7.91 -20.64 7.45
N ALA A 72 7.16 -19.67 6.92
CA ALA A 72 7.40 -19.13 5.60
C ALA A 72 8.81 -18.54 5.51
N LEU A 73 9.43 -18.68 4.35
CA LEU A 73 10.74 -18.10 4.06
C LEU A 73 10.62 -17.11 2.91
N ALA A 74 11.27 -15.96 3.06
CA ALA A 74 11.33 -14.92 2.04
C ALA A 74 12.73 -14.29 2.03
N THR A 75 13.15 -13.78 0.88
CA THR A 75 14.38 -12.99 0.77
C THR A 75 14.22 -11.63 1.44
N CYS A 76 15.21 -11.20 2.22
CA CYS A 76 15.22 -9.91 2.92
C CYS A 76 15.57 -8.74 1.98
N GLN A 77 14.68 -8.42 1.05
CA GLN A 77 14.82 -7.25 0.18
C GLN A 77 14.14 -6.03 0.81
N HIS A 78 14.91 -4.95 0.97
CA HIS A 78 14.38 -3.67 1.43
C HIS A 78 13.50 -3.04 0.35
N LEU A 79 12.21 -2.92 0.65
CA LEU A 79 11.26 -2.21 -0.19
C LEU A 79 11.16 -0.77 0.34
N LEU A 80 11.49 0.21 -0.50
CA LEU A 80 11.36 1.61 -0.13
C LEU A 80 9.97 2.11 -0.49
N PRO A 81 9.34 2.94 0.37
CA PRO A 81 8.10 3.60 0.01
C PRO A 81 8.34 4.49 -1.22
N PRO A 82 7.51 4.39 -2.27
CA PRO A 82 7.61 5.28 -3.42
C PRO A 82 7.32 6.73 -3.00
N GLN A 83 7.89 7.68 -3.73
CA GLN A 83 7.40 9.06 -3.69
C GLN A 83 6.20 9.17 -4.62
N THR A 84 5.23 10.02 -4.28
CA THR A 84 4.01 10.18 -5.06
C THR A 84 3.71 11.65 -5.31
N LEU A 85 3.17 11.93 -6.49
CA LEU A 85 2.69 13.26 -6.87
C LEU A 85 1.35 13.13 -7.59
N CYS A 86 0.58 14.23 -7.59
CA CYS A 86 -0.57 14.37 -8.44
C CYS A 86 -0.11 14.77 -9.85
N ILE A 87 -0.15 13.84 -10.80
CA ILE A 87 0.30 14.02 -12.19
C ILE A 87 -0.91 13.79 -13.09
N ASN A 88 -1.26 14.79 -13.91
CA ASN A 88 -2.44 14.75 -14.79
C ASN A 88 -3.72 14.34 -14.05
N SER A 89 -3.95 14.98 -12.89
CA SER A 89 -5.11 14.70 -12.01
C SER A 89 -5.22 13.26 -11.50
N SER A 90 -4.10 12.51 -11.48
CA SER A 90 -4.04 11.15 -10.95
C SER A 90 -2.79 10.94 -10.08
N CYS A 91 -2.96 10.26 -8.95
CA CYS A 91 -1.86 9.93 -8.04
C CYS A 91 -0.96 8.85 -8.65
N GLN A 92 0.30 9.22 -8.86
CA GLN A 92 1.29 8.38 -9.54
C GLN A 92 2.60 8.36 -8.76
N GLU A 93 3.35 7.26 -8.92
CA GLU A 93 4.73 7.19 -8.44
C GLU A 93 5.57 8.26 -9.15
N TYR A 94 6.32 9.03 -8.38
CA TYR A 94 7.32 9.96 -8.88
C TYR A 94 8.71 9.36 -8.71
N LYS A 95 9.37 9.10 -9.84
CA LYS A 95 10.75 8.61 -9.86
C LYS A 95 11.70 9.79 -10.00
N LEU A 96 12.44 10.08 -8.94
CA LEU A 96 13.62 10.93 -9.04
C LEU A 96 14.64 10.20 -9.92
N ILE A 97 14.78 10.64 -11.17
CA ILE A 97 15.88 10.21 -12.03
C ILE A 97 17.15 10.76 -11.37
N LYS A 98 17.93 9.88 -10.74
CA LYS A 98 19.30 10.24 -10.36
C LYS A 98 20.12 10.35 -11.65
N PRO A 99 20.87 11.45 -11.86
CA PRO A 99 21.78 11.58 -12.98
C PRO A 99 22.90 10.54 -12.95
#